data_AF-A0A8S1KVR9-F1
#
_entry.id   AF-A0A8S1KVR9-F1
#
_cell.length_a   1.000
_cell.length_b   1.000
_cell.length_c   1.000
_cell.angle_alpha   90.00
_cell.angle_beta   90.00
_cell.angle_gamma   90.00
#
_symmetry.space_group_name_H-M   'P 1'
#
loop_
_entity.id
_entity.type
_entity.pdbx_description
1 polymer ?
#
loop_
_entity_poly.entity_id
_entity_poly.type
_entity_poly.pdbx_seq_one_letter_code
_entity_poly.pdbx_strand_id
1 'polypeptide(L)'
;MFTKLFSTFRHFNIFRNNAKQLMLVGLLSTICYRQKLNLQVNPNIKQYGDKLNRAFKRALQPEDDFYKNTIILSGNSNKELAEEIAEYLNIKLGSVTIGRFADGECQIQVLDNIRGKDVFIIQSTSPPVNDNLMELLLLVSALRRASARKIIVVVPYYGYARQDRKCAPRVPISAADVARLLETVGVDRLISVDLHCGQIQGFFGPRVPVDNLEANLVAQNYLSLQKKYEFKDVAIVSPDAGGVYRAKKFQEQFDLHHPGMQSHLAMIIKQREGPGKIASMNLVGQVKGRDCIIVDDIIDTAGTLSEAARVLKEQGANRVFAFATHALFSGKAFTHLSNPSLDQIIVTNTIPSKPQEEVLGDKICRLSVAPLLAEAIYRVQKKESVSTLFDIKH
;
A
#
# COMPACT_ATOMS: atom_id res chain seq x y z
N MET A 1 21.20 27.20 -23.15
CA MET A 1 20.49 26.88 -24.41
C MET A 1 18.95 26.93 -24.23
N PHE A 2 18.43 27.87 -23.42
CA PHE A 2 17.01 27.93 -23.03
C PHE A 2 16.33 29.28 -23.38
N THR A 3 17.06 30.24 -23.94
CA THR A 3 16.57 31.58 -24.29
C THR A 3 16.35 31.79 -25.80
N LYS A 4 16.66 30.80 -26.65
CA LYS A 4 16.51 30.88 -28.12
C LYS A 4 15.27 30.17 -28.70
N LEU A 5 14.50 29.44 -27.89
CA LEU A 5 13.30 28.73 -28.36
C LEU A 5 12.02 29.58 -28.30
N PHE A 6 12.00 30.65 -27.50
CA PHE A 6 10.80 31.46 -27.28
C PHE A 6 10.56 32.54 -28.36
N SER A 7 11.57 32.88 -29.17
CA SER A 7 11.43 33.93 -30.19
C SER A 7 10.87 33.43 -31.53
N THR A 8 10.83 32.12 -31.76
CA THR A 8 10.42 31.53 -33.05
C THR A 8 8.92 31.24 -33.16
N PHE A 9 8.17 31.37 -32.06
CA PHE A 9 6.74 31.02 -32.01
C PHE A 9 5.76 32.20 -32.18
N ARG A 10 6.27 33.42 -32.47
CA ARG A 10 5.42 34.62 -32.56
C ARG A 10 4.82 34.89 -33.95
N HIS A 11 4.99 33.98 -34.93
CA HIS A 11 4.65 34.25 -36.33
C HIS A 11 3.75 33.23 -37.06
N PHE A 12 3.10 32.30 -36.35
CA PHE A 12 2.09 31.45 -36.98
C PHE A 12 0.77 31.47 -36.21
N ASN A 13 -0.14 32.33 -36.67
CA ASN A 13 -1.57 32.21 -36.44
C ASN A 13 -2.09 31.01 -37.26
N ILE A 14 -2.15 29.82 -36.66
CA ILE A 14 -2.88 28.68 -37.22
C ILE A 14 -3.82 28.11 -36.14
N PHE A 15 -5.10 28.08 -36.52
CA PHE A 15 -6.29 27.73 -35.76
C PHE A 15 -6.34 26.28 -35.20
N ARG A 16 -7.11 26.16 -34.10
CA ARG A 16 -8.07 25.09 -33.71
C ARG A 16 -7.61 23.61 -33.61
N ASN A 17 -8.01 23.01 -32.47
CA ASN A 17 -8.12 21.59 -32.11
C ASN A 17 -6.97 20.99 -31.25
N ASN A 18 -7.17 20.99 -29.93
CA ASN A 18 -6.23 20.45 -28.94
C ASN A 18 -6.76 19.21 -28.21
N ALA A 19 -6.73 18.07 -28.89
CA ALA A 19 -6.64 16.75 -28.24
C ALA A 19 -5.21 16.15 -28.40
N LYS A 20 -4.48 16.55 -29.45
CA LYS A 20 -3.12 16.08 -29.72
C LYS A 20 -2.02 16.84 -28.96
N GLN A 21 -2.28 18.08 -28.52
CA GLN A 21 -1.31 18.86 -27.73
C GLN A 21 -1.22 18.40 -26.26
N LEU A 22 -2.31 17.92 -25.64
CA LEU A 22 -2.25 17.34 -24.28
C LEU A 22 -1.43 16.04 -24.24
N MET A 23 -1.51 15.20 -25.28
CA MET A 23 -0.66 14.01 -25.40
C MET A 23 0.83 14.35 -25.51
N LEU A 24 1.18 15.45 -26.20
CA LEU A 24 2.58 15.84 -26.37
C LEU A 24 3.21 16.38 -25.08
N VAL A 25 2.41 17.07 -24.25
CA VAL A 25 2.83 17.52 -22.90
C VAL A 25 2.98 16.35 -21.94
N GLY A 26 2.12 15.32 -22.02
CA GLY A 26 2.26 14.07 -21.26
C GLY A 26 3.46 13.21 -21.69
N LEU A 27 3.81 13.20 -22.99
CA LEU A 27 5.02 12.53 -23.46
C LEU A 27 6.30 13.25 -23.01
N LEU A 28 6.29 14.58 -23.02
CA LEU A 28 7.43 15.40 -22.59
C LEU A 28 7.66 15.33 -21.07
N SER A 29 6.62 15.21 -20.24
CA SER A 29 6.79 14.96 -18.80
C SER A 29 7.42 13.60 -18.52
N THR A 30 7.05 12.58 -19.30
CA THR A 30 7.62 11.21 -19.21
C THR A 30 9.07 11.15 -19.69
N ILE A 31 9.44 11.93 -20.71
CA ILE A 31 10.82 12.03 -21.22
C ILE A 31 11.71 12.86 -20.27
N CYS A 32 11.18 13.92 -19.67
CA CYS A 32 11.87 14.67 -18.61
C CYS A 32 12.10 13.84 -17.34
N TYR A 33 11.17 12.92 -17.00
CA TYR A 33 11.37 11.98 -15.90
C TYR A 33 12.51 10.97 -16.17
N ARG A 34 12.71 10.58 -17.44
CA ARG A 34 13.77 9.65 -17.85
C ARG A 34 15.18 10.26 -17.84
N GLN A 35 15.35 11.53 -18.19
CA GLN A 35 16.70 12.13 -18.21
C GLN A 35 17.29 12.39 -16.82
N LYS A 36 16.47 12.31 -15.75
CA LYS A 36 16.95 12.46 -14.36
C LYS A 36 17.47 11.14 -13.74
N LEU A 37 17.27 10.00 -14.40
CA LEU A 37 17.66 8.67 -13.92
C LEU A 37 18.56 7.95 -14.95
N ASN A 38 19.77 8.49 -15.16
CA ASN A 38 20.83 7.72 -15.82
C ASN A 38 21.34 6.63 -14.86
N LEU A 39 20.70 5.46 -14.88
CA LEU A 39 21.12 4.27 -14.13
C LEU A 39 21.74 3.25 -15.10
N GLN A 40 23.04 2.99 -14.97
CA GLN A 40 23.59 1.70 -15.38
C GLN A 40 23.11 0.66 -14.36
N VAL A 41 22.18 -0.20 -14.79
CA VAL A 41 21.52 -1.23 -13.97
C VAL A 41 22.15 -2.59 -14.26
N ASN A 42 22.43 -3.34 -13.20
CA ASN A 42 22.89 -4.73 -13.22
C ASN A 42 21.94 -5.60 -14.09
N PRO A 43 22.45 -6.46 -15.00
CA PRO A 43 21.64 -7.20 -15.96
C PRO A 43 20.53 -8.08 -15.34
N ASN A 44 20.69 -8.57 -14.10
CA ASN A 44 19.65 -9.36 -13.43
C ASN A 44 18.51 -8.48 -12.84
N ILE A 45 18.81 -7.25 -12.43
CA ILE A 45 17.82 -6.26 -11.95
C ILE A 45 16.98 -5.73 -13.12
N LYS A 46 17.56 -5.72 -14.33
CA LYS A 46 16.89 -5.33 -15.56
C LYS A 46 15.63 -6.16 -15.80
N GLN A 47 15.59 -7.44 -15.42
CA GLN A 47 14.48 -8.34 -15.73
C GLN A 47 13.21 -8.10 -14.90
N TYR A 48 13.34 -7.71 -13.63
CA TYR A 48 12.21 -7.42 -12.73
C TYR A 48 11.64 -6.02 -12.96
N GLY A 49 12.54 -5.03 -13.03
CA GLY A 49 12.21 -3.69 -13.48
C GLY A 49 11.59 -3.70 -14.87
N ASP A 50 12.03 -4.57 -15.79
CA ASP A 50 11.43 -4.72 -17.12
C ASP A 50 10.14 -5.55 -17.14
N LYS A 51 9.86 -6.44 -16.18
CA LYS A 51 8.57 -7.16 -16.12
C LYS A 51 7.46 -6.25 -15.61
N LEU A 52 7.73 -5.57 -14.50
CA LEU A 52 6.88 -4.48 -14.03
C LEU A 52 6.83 -3.37 -15.08
N ASN A 53 7.95 -2.93 -15.66
CA ASN A 53 7.92 -1.92 -16.75
C ASN A 53 7.30 -2.41 -18.06
N ARG A 54 7.29 -3.71 -18.40
CA ARG A 54 6.59 -4.24 -19.58
C ARG A 54 5.09 -4.39 -19.33
N ALA A 55 4.69 -4.74 -18.11
CA ALA A 55 3.30 -4.60 -17.66
C ALA A 55 2.89 -3.11 -17.67
N PHE A 56 3.71 -2.21 -17.10
CA PHE A 56 3.54 -0.75 -17.12
C PHE A 56 3.61 -0.12 -18.52
N LYS A 57 4.24 -0.78 -19.51
CA LYS A 57 4.35 -0.32 -20.91
C LYS A 57 3.44 -1.08 -21.87
N ARG A 58 2.56 -1.97 -21.42
CA ARG A 58 1.43 -2.33 -22.26
C ARG A 58 0.65 -1.03 -22.43
N ALA A 59 0.82 -0.41 -23.60
CA ALA A 59 -0.14 0.55 -24.09
C ALA A 59 -1.44 -0.24 -24.20
N LEU A 60 -2.20 -0.28 -23.10
CA LEU A 60 -3.48 -0.93 -22.98
C LEU A 60 -4.29 -0.42 -24.16
N GLN A 61 -4.52 -1.28 -25.15
CA GLN A 61 -5.11 -0.84 -26.40
C GLN A 61 -6.52 -0.31 -26.06
N PRO A 62 -6.92 0.88 -26.57
CA PRO A 62 -8.21 1.48 -26.22
C PRO A 62 -9.43 0.60 -26.52
N GLU A 63 -9.25 -0.43 -27.36
CA GLU A 63 -10.29 -1.38 -27.77
C GLU A 63 -10.44 -2.59 -26.84
N ASP A 64 -9.64 -2.66 -25.77
CA ASP A 64 -9.71 -3.77 -24.82
C ASP A 64 -11.06 -3.77 -24.06
N ASP A 65 -11.75 -4.92 -24.02
CA ASP A 65 -13.00 -5.13 -23.28
C ASP A 65 -12.91 -4.74 -21.80
N PHE A 66 -11.68 -4.69 -21.27
CA PHE A 66 -11.37 -4.13 -19.96
C PHE A 66 -12.00 -2.74 -19.78
N TYR A 67 -11.78 -1.81 -20.71
CA TYR A 67 -12.19 -0.41 -20.57
C TYR A 67 -13.70 -0.19 -20.68
N LYS A 68 -14.38 -1.01 -21.48
CA LYS A 68 -15.84 -0.87 -21.68
C LYS A 68 -16.63 -1.40 -20.48
N ASN A 69 -16.08 -2.41 -19.80
CA ASN A 69 -16.80 -3.16 -18.77
C ASN A 69 -16.33 -2.90 -17.33
N THR A 70 -15.31 -2.08 -17.13
CA THR A 70 -14.73 -1.81 -15.81
C THR A 70 -15.01 -0.38 -15.36
N ILE A 71 -15.48 -0.22 -14.13
CA ILE A 71 -15.56 1.08 -13.46
C ILE A 71 -14.78 0.99 -12.15
N ILE A 72 -13.95 2.00 -11.87
CA ILE A 72 -13.36 2.18 -10.55
C ILE A 72 -14.09 3.32 -9.84
N LEU A 73 -14.53 3.06 -8.62
CA LEU A 73 -15.11 4.04 -7.70
C LEU A 73 -14.20 4.18 -6.49
N SER A 74 -14.24 5.35 -5.86
CA SER A 74 -13.57 5.60 -4.59
C SER A 74 -14.60 5.92 -3.52
N GLY A 75 -14.39 5.45 -2.30
CA GLY A 75 -15.01 6.08 -1.14
C GLY A 75 -14.20 7.30 -0.66
N ASN A 76 -14.50 7.82 0.53
CA ASN A 76 -13.81 9.00 1.08
C ASN A 76 -12.50 8.70 1.82
N SER A 77 -12.17 7.42 2.09
CA SER A 77 -11.04 7.06 2.94
C SER A 77 -9.67 7.45 2.37
N ASN A 78 -9.48 7.32 1.06
CA ASN A 78 -8.21 7.55 0.39
C ASN A 78 -8.40 7.79 -1.11
N LYS A 79 -8.96 8.95 -1.45
CA LYS A 79 -9.25 9.31 -2.85
C LYS A 79 -7.99 9.47 -3.70
N GLU A 80 -6.90 9.97 -3.10
CA GLU A 80 -5.61 10.15 -3.79
C GLU A 80 -5.06 8.82 -4.32
N LEU A 81 -5.09 7.76 -3.50
CA LEU A 81 -4.68 6.43 -3.95
C LEU A 81 -5.59 5.90 -5.07
N ALA A 82 -6.89 6.16 -5.00
CA ALA A 82 -7.84 5.73 -6.02
C ALA A 82 -7.62 6.45 -7.37
N GLU A 83 -7.33 7.74 -7.33
CA GLU A 83 -6.94 8.55 -8.49
C GLU A 83 -5.64 8.03 -9.10
N GLU A 84 -4.62 7.76 -8.29
CA GLU A 84 -3.35 7.20 -8.75
C GLU A 84 -3.54 5.83 -9.43
N ILE A 85 -4.34 4.94 -8.83
CA ILE A 85 -4.67 3.63 -9.44
C ILE A 85 -5.39 3.80 -10.78
N ALA A 86 -6.33 4.73 -10.86
CA ALA A 86 -7.07 5.01 -12.10
C ALA A 86 -6.15 5.56 -13.19
N GLU A 87 -5.18 6.43 -12.84
CA GLU A 87 -4.14 6.93 -13.73
C GLU A 87 -3.25 5.80 -14.27
N TYR A 88 -2.78 4.88 -13.41
CA TYR A 88 -2.00 3.71 -13.82
C TYR A 88 -2.74 2.81 -14.81
N LEU A 89 -4.05 2.69 -14.65
CA LEU A 89 -4.92 1.91 -15.54
C LEU A 89 -5.40 2.70 -16.76
N ASN A 90 -5.06 3.99 -16.86
CA ASN A 90 -5.52 4.91 -17.89
C ASN A 90 -7.06 4.93 -18.01
N ILE A 91 -7.75 4.94 -16.87
CA ILE A 91 -9.21 5.08 -16.78
C ILE A 91 -9.60 6.29 -15.96
N LYS A 92 -10.78 6.84 -16.25
CA LYS A 92 -11.36 7.89 -15.40
C LYS A 92 -12.00 7.26 -14.17
N LEU A 93 -11.72 7.83 -13.00
CA LEU A 93 -12.45 7.49 -11.77
C LEU A 93 -13.93 7.80 -11.95
N GLY A 94 -14.78 6.86 -11.57
CA GLY A 94 -16.22 7.01 -11.68
C GLY A 94 -16.80 8.04 -10.71
N SER A 95 -17.96 8.56 -11.08
CA SER A 95 -18.61 9.68 -10.40
C SER A 95 -19.52 9.15 -9.29
N VAL A 96 -19.17 9.49 -8.06
CA VAL A 96 -19.92 9.12 -6.86
C VAL A 96 -20.06 10.35 -5.96
N THR A 97 -21.25 10.57 -5.43
CA THR A 97 -21.50 11.57 -4.39
C THR A 97 -21.61 10.84 -3.06
N ILE A 98 -20.67 11.09 -2.16
CA ILE A 98 -20.73 10.61 -0.78
C ILE A 98 -20.77 11.83 0.13
N GLY A 99 -21.87 11.97 0.85
CA GLY A 99 -22.11 13.04 1.81
C GLY A 99 -22.53 12.49 3.17
N ARG A 100 -22.96 13.42 4.02
CA ARG A 100 -23.52 13.15 5.33
C ARG A 100 -24.76 14.00 5.53
N PHE A 101 -25.81 13.41 6.09
CA PHE A 101 -26.93 14.16 6.65
C PHE A 101 -26.50 14.88 7.93
N ALA A 102 -27.32 15.81 8.41
CA ALA A 102 -27.00 16.65 9.56
C ALA A 102 -26.81 15.86 10.88
N ASP A 103 -27.40 14.67 10.97
CA ASP A 103 -27.28 13.72 12.08
C ASP A 103 -26.09 12.74 11.95
N GLY A 104 -25.34 12.81 10.85
CA GLY A 104 -24.17 11.97 10.58
C GLY A 104 -24.45 10.71 9.76
N GLU A 105 -25.68 10.48 9.30
CA GLU A 105 -25.98 9.35 8.42
C GLU A 105 -25.29 9.48 7.05
N CYS A 106 -24.82 8.36 6.51
CA CYS A 106 -24.15 8.31 5.21
C CYS A 106 -25.15 8.47 4.06
N GLN A 107 -24.96 9.50 3.22
CA GLN A 107 -25.74 9.67 1.98
C GLN A 107 -24.86 9.31 0.78
N ILE A 108 -25.28 8.35 -0.04
CA ILE A 108 -24.48 7.85 -1.16
C ILE A 108 -25.32 7.79 -2.43
N GLN A 109 -24.78 8.33 -3.52
CA GLN A 109 -25.36 8.24 -4.86
C GLN A 109 -24.28 7.94 -5.89
N VAL A 110 -24.44 6.83 -6.62
CA VAL A 110 -23.61 6.49 -7.78
C VAL A 110 -24.22 7.17 -9.01
N LEU A 111 -23.44 8.03 -9.68
CA LEU A 111 -23.93 8.84 -10.80
C LEU A 111 -23.72 8.13 -12.15
N ASP A 112 -22.72 7.27 -12.24
CA ASP A 112 -22.42 6.54 -13.47
C ASP A 112 -23.35 5.34 -13.69
N ASN A 113 -23.63 5.02 -14.96
CA ASN A 113 -24.32 3.79 -15.31
C ASN A 113 -23.39 2.57 -15.14
N ILE A 114 -23.69 1.77 -14.12
CA ILE A 114 -22.95 0.57 -13.72
C ILE A 114 -23.58 -0.76 -14.16
N ARG A 115 -24.76 -0.73 -14.80
CA ARG A 115 -25.53 -1.95 -15.10
C ARG A 115 -24.70 -2.91 -15.97
N GLY A 116 -24.55 -4.15 -15.51
CA GLY A 116 -23.82 -5.19 -16.24
C GLY A 116 -22.29 -5.04 -16.26
N LYS A 117 -21.74 -4.07 -15.53
CA LYS A 117 -20.29 -3.82 -15.46
C LYS A 117 -19.65 -4.45 -14.21
N ASP A 118 -18.35 -4.68 -14.28
CA ASP A 118 -17.53 -5.04 -13.12
C ASP A 118 -17.06 -3.75 -12.45
N VAL A 119 -17.39 -3.60 -11.18
CA VAL A 119 -17.11 -2.38 -10.42
C VAL A 119 -16.10 -2.68 -9.34
N PHE A 120 -15.03 -1.90 -9.30
CA PHE A 120 -14.00 -1.93 -8.26
C PHE A 120 -14.21 -0.73 -7.34
N ILE A 121 -14.34 -0.97 -6.03
CA ILE A 121 -14.46 0.09 -5.03
C ILE A 121 -13.16 0.18 -4.26
N ILE A 122 -12.46 1.30 -4.32
CA ILE A 122 -11.24 1.55 -3.55
C ILE A 122 -11.65 2.28 -2.26
N GLN A 123 -11.53 1.58 -1.13
CA GLN A 123 -11.87 2.13 0.17
C GLN A 123 -11.14 1.38 1.28
N SER A 124 -10.17 2.04 1.91
CA SER A 124 -9.60 1.58 3.17
C SER A 124 -10.59 1.78 4.31
N THR A 125 -10.57 0.90 5.30
CA THR A 125 -11.38 1.04 6.54
C THR A 125 -10.54 1.64 7.67
N SER A 126 -9.78 2.70 7.33
CA SER A 126 -8.97 3.50 8.24
C SER A 126 -9.81 4.54 9.00
N PRO A 127 -9.28 5.20 10.04
CA PRO A 127 -10.00 6.26 10.76
C PRO A 127 -10.55 7.36 9.84
N PRO A 128 -11.82 7.80 10.01
CA PRO A 128 -12.82 7.26 10.94
C PRO A 128 -13.34 5.87 10.50
N VAL A 129 -13.07 4.85 11.32
CA VAL A 129 -13.15 3.43 10.91
C VAL A 129 -14.58 3.01 10.58
N ASN A 130 -15.52 3.34 11.45
CA ASN A 130 -16.91 2.91 11.34
C ASN A 130 -17.62 3.61 10.18
N ASP A 131 -17.32 4.90 10.00
CA ASP A 131 -17.88 5.71 8.93
C ASP A 131 -17.40 5.21 7.57
N ASN A 132 -16.10 4.96 7.41
CA ASN A 132 -15.54 4.43 6.17
C ASN A 132 -16.05 3.00 5.88
N LEU A 133 -16.28 2.19 6.92
CA LEU A 133 -16.89 0.86 6.78
C LEU A 133 -18.36 0.96 6.36
N MET A 134 -19.16 1.82 6.98
CA MET A 134 -20.55 2.04 6.61
C MET A 134 -20.68 2.60 5.19
N GLU A 135 -19.81 3.52 4.79
CA GLU A 135 -19.72 3.99 3.41
C GLU A 135 -19.48 2.84 2.43
N LEU A 136 -18.54 1.95 2.73
CA LEU A 136 -18.23 0.80 1.88
C LEU A 136 -19.44 -0.12 1.73
N LEU A 137 -20.09 -0.46 2.85
CA LEU A 137 -21.27 -1.34 2.86
C LEU A 137 -22.43 -0.75 2.04
N LEU A 138 -22.68 0.55 2.19
CA LEU A 138 -23.74 1.25 1.48
C LEU A 138 -23.41 1.45 -0.01
N LEU A 139 -22.14 1.69 -0.37
CA LEU A 139 -21.69 1.70 -1.76
C LEU A 139 -21.94 0.35 -2.42
N VAL A 140 -21.55 -0.75 -1.79
CA VAL A 140 -21.79 -2.10 -2.33
C VAL A 140 -23.29 -2.36 -2.49
N SER A 141 -24.11 -2.00 -1.49
CA SER A 141 -25.57 -2.12 -1.55
C SER A 141 -26.17 -1.32 -2.72
N ALA A 142 -25.74 -0.08 -2.93
CA ALA A 142 -26.18 0.77 -4.04
C ALA A 142 -25.82 0.12 -5.40
N LEU A 143 -24.60 -0.39 -5.54
CA LEU A 143 -24.15 -1.06 -6.76
C LEU A 143 -24.94 -2.35 -7.05
N ARG A 144 -25.27 -3.15 -6.02
CA ARG A 144 -26.12 -4.33 -6.20
C ARG A 144 -27.50 -3.97 -6.69
N ARG A 145 -28.14 -2.97 -6.09
CA ARG A 145 -29.48 -2.50 -6.49
C ARG A 145 -29.47 -1.91 -7.90
N ALA A 146 -28.37 -1.30 -8.32
CA ALA A 146 -28.16 -0.80 -9.68
C ALA A 146 -27.66 -1.87 -10.68
N SER A 147 -27.72 -3.16 -10.32
CA SER A 147 -27.45 -4.30 -11.22
C SER A 147 -26.01 -4.36 -11.76
N ALA A 148 -25.01 -4.03 -10.92
CA ALA A 148 -23.61 -4.34 -11.22
C ALA A 148 -23.43 -5.85 -11.45
N ARG A 149 -22.62 -6.23 -12.45
CA ARG A 149 -22.33 -7.64 -12.76
C ARG A 149 -21.45 -8.26 -11.67
N LYS A 150 -20.34 -7.58 -11.36
CA LYS A 150 -19.48 -7.93 -10.23
C LYS A 150 -19.12 -6.73 -9.39
N ILE A 151 -18.96 -6.94 -8.09
CA ILE A 151 -18.51 -5.94 -7.13
C ILE A 151 -17.26 -6.47 -6.44
N ILE A 152 -16.12 -5.89 -6.80
CA ILE A 152 -14.83 -6.16 -6.19
C ILE A 152 -14.52 -5.00 -5.26
N VAL A 153 -14.26 -5.28 -3.99
CA VAL A 153 -13.81 -4.25 -3.05
C VAL A 153 -12.31 -4.34 -2.88
N VAL A 154 -11.64 -3.23 -3.14
CA VAL A 154 -10.23 -3.03 -2.90
C VAL A 154 -10.11 -2.28 -1.58
N VAL A 155 -9.66 -2.99 -0.55
CA VAL A 155 -9.54 -2.50 0.83
C VAL A 155 -8.05 -2.50 1.20
N PRO A 156 -7.27 -1.46 0.79
CA PRO A 156 -5.83 -1.43 0.99
C PRO A 156 -5.44 -1.59 2.46
N TYR A 157 -6.19 -1.00 3.39
CA TYR A 157 -6.09 -1.28 4.82
C TYR A 157 -7.41 -1.83 5.35
N TYR A 158 -7.36 -3.05 5.90
CA TYR A 158 -8.50 -3.73 6.53
C TYR A 158 -8.57 -3.41 8.03
N GLY A 159 -9.44 -2.48 8.40
CA GLY A 159 -9.79 -2.16 9.78
C GLY A 159 -10.34 -3.37 10.53
N TYR A 160 -10.27 -3.33 11.86
CA TYR A 160 -10.59 -4.46 12.75
C TYR A 160 -9.72 -5.72 12.59
N ALA A 161 -8.74 -5.77 11.67
CA ALA A 161 -7.89 -6.93 11.44
C ALA A 161 -7.14 -7.44 12.68
N ARG A 162 -6.85 -6.57 13.65
CA ARG A 162 -6.19 -6.96 14.93
C ARG A 162 -7.12 -7.71 15.90
N GLN A 163 -8.41 -7.78 15.61
CA GLN A 163 -9.42 -8.50 16.39
C GLN A 163 -9.84 -9.78 15.64
N ASP A 164 -8.85 -10.60 15.32
CA ASP A 164 -8.93 -11.83 14.52
C ASP A 164 -9.21 -13.09 15.35
N ARG A 165 -9.09 -13.02 16.67
CA ARG A 165 -9.35 -14.14 17.58
C ARG A 165 -9.81 -13.67 18.96
N LYS A 166 -10.37 -14.60 19.74
CA LYS A 166 -10.70 -14.34 21.14
C LYS A 166 -9.44 -14.41 22.00
N CYS A 167 -8.91 -13.24 22.36
CA CYS A 167 -7.80 -13.13 23.31
C CYS A 167 -8.27 -13.13 24.78
N ALA A 168 -9.58 -13.05 25.03
CA ALA A 168 -10.19 -13.07 26.35
C ALA A 168 -11.63 -13.63 26.29
N PRO A 169 -12.23 -14.05 27.41
CA PRO A 169 -13.65 -14.38 27.46
C PRO A 169 -14.53 -13.18 27.08
N ARG A 170 -15.64 -13.43 26.37
CA ARG A 170 -16.69 -12.44 26.02
C ARG A 170 -16.23 -11.27 25.14
N VAL A 171 -15.30 -11.50 24.23
CA VAL A 171 -14.90 -10.53 23.18
C VAL A 171 -15.38 -10.98 21.79
N PRO A 172 -15.67 -10.04 20.87
CA PRO A 172 -16.00 -10.37 19.48
C PRO A 172 -14.77 -10.82 18.68
N ILE A 173 -15.02 -11.37 17.50
CA ILE A 173 -14.00 -11.54 16.45
C ILE A 173 -14.36 -10.57 15.34
N SER A 174 -14.12 -9.28 15.58
CA SER A 174 -14.63 -8.20 14.74
C SER A 174 -14.15 -8.30 13.29
N ALA A 175 -12.95 -8.83 13.04
CA ALA A 175 -12.49 -9.08 11.66
C ALA A 175 -13.39 -10.09 10.93
N ALA A 176 -13.88 -11.12 11.61
CA ALA A 176 -14.82 -12.09 11.03
C ALA A 176 -16.22 -11.48 10.87
N ASP A 177 -16.65 -10.64 11.80
CA ASP A 177 -17.94 -9.97 11.70
C ASP A 177 -17.97 -8.95 10.55
N VAL A 178 -16.89 -8.19 10.33
CA VAL A 178 -16.72 -7.31 9.16
C VAL A 178 -16.73 -8.11 7.85
N ALA A 179 -16.05 -9.26 7.80
CA ALA A 179 -16.09 -10.14 6.63
C ALA A 179 -17.53 -10.55 6.30
N ARG A 180 -18.29 -11.02 7.30
CA ARG A 180 -19.71 -11.39 7.14
C ARG A 180 -20.58 -10.22 6.66
N LEU A 181 -20.34 -9.00 7.15
CA LEU A 181 -21.07 -7.82 6.71
C LEU A 181 -20.82 -7.55 5.21
N LEU A 182 -19.56 -7.59 4.78
CA LEU A 182 -19.18 -7.42 3.37
C LEU A 182 -19.80 -8.50 2.48
N GLU A 183 -19.80 -9.76 2.91
CA GLU A 183 -20.49 -10.83 2.19
C GLU A 183 -21.99 -10.60 2.10
N THR A 184 -22.61 -10.16 3.21
CA THR A 184 -24.07 -9.97 3.30
C THR A 184 -24.56 -8.85 2.38
N VAL A 185 -23.82 -7.74 2.25
CA VAL A 185 -24.18 -6.68 1.30
C VAL A 185 -23.91 -7.05 -0.15
N GLY A 186 -23.21 -8.17 -0.39
CA GLY A 186 -22.99 -8.74 -1.71
C GLY A 186 -21.66 -8.32 -2.33
N VAL A 187 -20.55 -8.37 -1.61
CA VAL A 187 -19.21 -8.35 -2.24
C VAL A 187 -18.95 -9.66 -2.98
N ASP A 188 -18.35 -9.63 -4.18
CA ASP A 188 -17.92 -10.85 -4.91
C ASP A 188 -16.45 -11.21 -4.70
N ARG A 189 -15.59 -10.23 -4.39
CA ARG A 189 -14.15 -10.43 -4.20
C ARG A 189 -13.58 -9.30 -3.35
N LEU A 190 -12.62 -9.64 -2.49
CA LEU A 190 -11.83 -8.68 -1.73
C LEU A 190 -10.39 -8.67 -2.26
N ILE A 191 -9.83 -7.49 -2.50
CA ILE A 191 -8.39 -7.29 -2.68
C ILE A 191 -7.91 -6.46 -1.49
N SER A 192 -6.91 -6.94 -0.75
CA SER A 192 -6.33 -6.22 0.39
C SER A 192 -4.80 -6.19 0.29
N VAL A 193 -4.14 -5.43 1.16
CA VAL A 193 -2.67 -5.39 1.24
C VAL A 193 -2.29 -5.69 2.68
N ASP A 194 -1.41 -6.67 2.88
CA ASP A 194 -0.86 -7.13 4.16
C ASP A 194 -1.88 -7.20 5.31
N LEU A 195 -2.90 -8.06 5.16
CA LEU A 195 -3.78 -8.43 6.27
C LEU A 195 -2.98 -8.78 7.51
N HIS A 196 -3.44 -8.29 8.68
CA HIS A 196 -2.75 -8.47 9.96
C HIS A 196 -2.37 -9.94 10.23
N CYS A 197 -3.27 -10.86 9.88
CA CYS A 197 -3.00 -12.29 9.84
C CYS A 197 -3.58 -12.93 8.58
N GLY A 198 -2.89 -13.96 8.06
CA GLY A 198 -3.30 -14.65 6.84
C GLY A 198 -4.64 -15.39 6.97
N GLN A 199 -5.02 -15.74 8.21
CA GLN A 199 -6.27 -16.45 8.54
C GLN A 199 -7.52 -15.62 8.25
N ILE A 200 -7.43 -14.28 8.18
CA ILE A 200 -8.57 -13.42 7.82
C ILE A 200 -9.16 -13.81 6.44
N GLN A 201 -8.33 -14.31 5.52
CA GLN A 201 -8.81 -14.83 4.23
C GLN A 201 -9.86 -15.94 4.41
N GLY A 202 -9.74 -16.76 5.46
CA GLY A 202 -10.70 -17.82 5.79
C GLY A 202 -11.96 -17.35 6.52
N PHE A 203 -12.08 -16.06 6.87
CA PHE A 203 -13.32 -15.50 7.39
C PHE A 203 -14.33 -15.21 6.29
N PHE A 204 -13.86 -15.07 5.05
CA PHE A 204 -14.71 -15.00 3.87
C PHE A 204 -15.05 -16.43 3.43
N GLY A 205 -16.32 -16.65 3.12
CA GLY A 205 -16.81 -17.89 2.57
C GLY A 205 -16.31 -18.13 1.15
N PRO A 206 -16.56 -19.34 0.59
CA PRO A 206 -16.02 -19.75 -0.70
C PRO A 206 -16.52 -18.94 -1.90
N ARG A 207 -17.55 -18.10 -1.70
CA ARG A 207 -18.11 -17.22 -2.74
C ARG A 207 -17.33 -15.92 -2.90
N VAL A 208 -16.55 -15.52 -1.90
CA VAL A 208 -15.79 -14.27 -1.89
C VAL A 208 -14.30 -14.58 -1.79
N PRO A 209 -13.63 -14.86 -2.91
CA PRO A 209 -12.18 -14.99 -2.93
C PRO A 209 -11.51 -13.70 -2.40
N VAL A 210 -10.43 -13.88 -1.66
CA VAL A 210 -9.61 -12.81 -1.12
C VAL A 210 -8.23 -12.87 -1.74
N ASP A 211 -7.82 -11.78 -2.39
CA ASP A 211 -6.45 -11.59 -2.84
C ASP A 211 -5.75 -10.67 -1.83
N ASN A 212 -4.90 -11.26 -0.97
CA ASN A 212 -4.08 -10.49 -0.03
C ASN A 212 -2.71 -10.19 -0.66
N LEU A 213 -2.51 -8.95 -1.09
CA LEU A 213 -1.27 -8.49 -1.68
C LEU A 213 -0.21 -8.17 -0.62
N GLU A 214 1.05 -8.12 -1.02
CA GLU A 214 2.19 -7.94 -0.11
C GLU A 214 2.98 -6.69 -0.48
N ALA A 215 2.99 -5.70 0.41
CA ALA A 215 3.74 -4.46 0.18
C ALA A 215 5.25 -4.63 0.39
N ASN A 216 5.70 -5.76 0.95
CA ASN A 216 7.12 -6.11 1.02
C ASN A 216 7.80 -5.91 -0.34
N LEU A 217 7.16 -6.29 -1.44
CA LEU A 217 7.70 -6.11 -2.80
C LEU A 217 7.98 -4.64 -3.13
N VAL A 218 7.08 -3.73 -2.73
CA VAL A 218 7.23 -2.29 -2.95
C VAL A 218 8.42 -1.76 -2.15
N ALA A 219 8.56 -2.19 -0.90
CA ALA A 219 9.68 -1.81 -0.05
C ALA A 219 11.03 -2.33 -0.57
N GLN A 220 11.09 -3.59 -1.00
CA GLN A 220 12.31 -4.20 -1.55
C GLN A 220 12.77 -3.50 -2.83
N ASN A 221 11.83 -3.17 -3.71
CA ASN A 221 12.12 -2.37 -4.91
C ASN A 221 12.69 -1.01 -4.55
N TYR A 222 12.09 -0.35 -3.56
CA TYR A 222 12.60 0.95 -3.10
C TYR A 222 14.02 0.80 -2.54
N LEU A 223 14.23 -0.10 -1.58
CA LEU A 223 15.52 -0.29 -0.90
C LEU A 223 16.65 -0.67 -1.89
N SER A 224 16.38 -1.53 -2.87
CA SER A 224 17.37 -1.95 -3.87
C SER A 224 17.75 -0.86 -4.88
N LEU A 225 16.85 0.11 -5.15
CA LEU A 225 17.12 1.22 -6.06
C LEU A 225 17.83 2.40 -5.38
N GLN A 226 17.79 2.48 -4.05
CA GLN A 226 18.38 3.58 -3.31
C GLN A 226 19.90 3.44 -3.17
N LYS A 227 20.63 4.09 -4.08
CA LYS A 227 22.10 4.20 -4.01
C LYS A 227 22.63 4.88 -2.74
N LYS A 228 21.78 5.63 -2.02
CA LYS A 228 22.13 6.27 -0.75
C LYS A 228 22.38 5.25 0.36
N TYR A 229 21.79 4.07 0.26
CA TYR A 229 21.95 3.00 1.24
C TYR A 229 22.94 1.97 0.72
N GLU A 230 24.22 2.24 0.91
CA GLU A 230 25.20 1.15 0.98
C GLU A 230 24.94 0.39 2.28
N PHE A 231 24.01 -0.55 2.25
CA PHE A 231 23.82 -1.48 3.34
C PHE A 231 25.09 -2.30 3.52
N LYS A 232 25.56 -2.44 4.76
CA LYS A 232 26.71 -3.28 5.12
C LYS A 232 26.30 -4.12 6.31
N ASP A 233 26.13 -5.43 6.09
CA ASP A 233 25.64 -6.40 7.06
C ASP A 233 24.30 -5.99 7.70
N VAL A 234 23.21 -6.55 7.19
CA VAL A 234 21.84 -6.16 7.57
C VAL A 234 21.25 -7.14 8.57
N ALA A 235 20.55 -6.63 9.56
CA ALA A 235 19.65 -7.40 10.42
C ALA A 235 18.20 -7.00 10.18
N ILE A 236 17.36 -7.94 9.74
CA ILE A 236 15.91 -7.77 9.68
C ILE A 236 15.35 -8.10 11.06
N VAL A 237 14.61 -7.17 11.64
CA VAL A 237 14.17 -7.23 13.03
C VAL A 237 12.65 -7.30 13.10
N SER A 238 12.15 -8.28 13.83
CA SER A 238 10.74 -8.27 14.23
C SER A 238 10.55 -7.55 15.57
N PRO A 239 9.62 -6.59 15.67
CA PRO A 239 9.39 -5.83 16.92
C PRO A 239 8.66 -6.63 18.01
N ASP A 240 8.11 -7.79 17.66
CA ASP A 240 7.51 -8.75 18.60
C ASP A 240 7.54 -10.18 18.04
N ALA A 241 7.08 -11.16 18.84
CA ALA A 241 7.06 -12.56 18.43
C ALA A 241 6.05 -12.86 17.30
N GLY A 242 4.99 -12.06 17.15
CA GLY A 242 3.95 -12.27 16.14
C GLY A 242 4.42 -11.91 14.73
N GLY A 243 5.30 -10.91 14.62
CA GLY A 243 5.84 -10.45 13.35
C GLY A 243 7.02 -11.27 12.78
N VAL A 244 7.49 -12.32 13.48
CA VAL A 244 8.72 -13.04 13.09
C VAL A 244 8.60 -13.68 11.71
N TYR A 245 7.46 -14.27 11.38
CA TYR A 245 7.21 -14.84 10.05
C TYR A 245 7.30 -13.78 8.95
N ARG A 246 6.76 -12.57 9.21
CA ARG A 246 6.82 -11.43 8.28
C ARG A 246 8.25 -10.94 8.09
N ALA A 247 8.99 -10.78 9.18
CA ALA A 247 10.40 -10.40 9.15
C ALA A 247 11.23 -11.45 8.39
N LYS A 248 10.97 -12.75 8.60
CA LYS A 248 11.65 -13.83 7.87
C LYS A 248 11.36 -13.79 6.37
N LYS A 249 10.10 -13.59 5.98
CA LYS A 249 9.73 -13.46 4.56
C LYS A 249 10.39 -12.23 3.91
N PHE A 250 10.41 -11.11 4.62
CA PHE A 250 11.09 -9.91 4.17
C PHE A 250 12.61 -10.16 4.02
N GLN A 251 13.22 -10.87 4.96
CA GLN A 251 14.64 -11.27 4.91
C GLN A 251 14.96 -12.10 3.66
N GLU A 252 14.18 -13.13 3.38
CA GLU A 252 14.40 -13.99 2.20
C GLU A 252 14.29 -13.19 0.90
N GLN A 253 13.32 -12.28 0.81
CA GLN A 253 13.20 -11.38 -0.35
C GLN A 253 14.35 -10.38 -0.41
N PHE A 254 14.80 -9.85 0.73
CA PHE A 254 15.92 -8.91 0.79
C PHE A 254 17.21 -9.55 0.28
N ASP A 255 17.52 -10.77 0.73
CA ASP A 255 18.70 -11.52 0.31
C ASP A 255 18.70 -11.81 -1.20
N LEU A 256 17.52 -12.10 -1.78
CA LEU A 256 17.38 -12.30 -3.24
C LEU A 256 17.69 -11.03 -4.06
N HIS A 257 17.38 -9.85 -3.53
CA HIS A 257 17.64 -8.57 -4.21
C HIS A 257 19.06 -8.04 -3.98
N HIS A 258 19.80 -8.60 -3.01
CA HIS A 258 21.15 -8.19 -2.65
C HIS A 258 22.12 -9.38 -2.73
N PRO A 259 22.38 -9.91 -3.94
CA PRO A 259 23.23 -11.09 -4.11
C PRO A 259 24.64 -10.84 -3.55
N GLY A 260 25.11 -11.77 -2.71
CA GLY A 260 26.39 -11.66 -2.00
C GLY A 260 26.28 -11.06 -0.60
N MET A 261 25.08 -10.66 -0.16
CA MET A 261 24.78 -10.31 1.23
C MET A 261 23.80 -11.31 1.83
N GLN A 262 24.17 -11.91 2.96
CA GLN A 262 23.25 -12.70 3.77
C GLN A 262 22.84 -11.86 4.97
N SER A 263 21.58 -11.46 5.01
CA SER A 263 21.05 -10.72 6.15
C SER A 263 20.77 -11.65 7.33
N HIS A 264 20.69 -11.07 8.53
CA HIS A 264 20.41 -11.77 9.77
C HIS A 264 18.98 -11.54 10.22
N LEU A 265 18.40 -12.50 10.93
CA LEU A 265 17.08 -12.34 11.55
C LEU A 265 17.28 -12.06 13.04
N ALA A 266 16.60 -11.04 13.55
CA ALA A 266 16.51 -10.76 14.96
C ALA A 266 15.04 -10.52 15.36
N MET A 267 14.75 -10.67 16.65
CA MET A 267 13.43 -10.39 17.20
C MET A 267 13.54 -9.77 18.59
N ILE A 268 12.57 -8.93 18.92
CA ILE A 268 12.44 -8.33 20.23
C ILE A 268 11.33 -9.05 20.98
N ILE A 269 11.66 -9.58 22.17
CA ILE A 269 10.70 -10.21 23.06
C ILE A 269 10.36 -9.21 24.16
N LYS A 270 9.10 -8.82 24.24
CA LYS A 270 8.59 -7.98 25.33
C LYS A 270 8.27 -8.85 26.54
N GLN A 271 8.93 -8.60 27.66
CA GLN A 271 8.44 -9.05 28.96
C GLN A 271 7.51 -7.97 29.54
N ARG A 272 6.28 -8.35 29.87
CA ARG A 272 5.31 -7.49 30.54
C ARG A 272 5.26 -7.90 32.01
N GLU A 273 5.64 -6.99 32.92
CA GLU A 273 5.43 -7.20 34.38
C GLU A 273 3.97 -6.93 34.80
N GLY A 274 3.14 -6.36 33.91
CA GLY A 274 1.72 -6.14 34.14
C GLY A 274 1.04 -5.40 32.99
N PRO A 275 -0.28 -5.10 33.10
CA PRO A 275 -1.00 -4.32 32.09
C PRO A 275 -0.38 -2.91 31.95
N GLY A 276 0.14 -2.58 30.76
CA GLY A 276 0.61 -1.23 30.43
C GLY A 276 2.02 -0.84 30.91
N LYS A 277 2.75 -1.71 31.61
CA LYS A 277 4.17 -1.49 32.00
C LYS A 277 5.08 -2.47 31.26
N ILE A 278 6.01 -1.95 30.46
CA ILE A 278 7.07 -2.71 29.80
C ILE A 278 8.19 -2.88 30.83
N ALA A 279 8.53 -4.12 31.16
CA ALA A 279 9.55 -4.42 32.17
C ALA A 279 10.94 -4.59 31.57
N SER A 280 11.02 -5.21 30.39
CA SER A 280 12.26 -5.36 29.64
C SER A 280 11.96 -5.78 28.19
N MET A 281 12.86 -5.42 27.28
CA MET A 281 12.88 -5.91 25.91
C MET A 281 14.15 -6.72 25.72
N ASN A 282 14.00 -8.03 25.49
CA ASN A 282 15.12 -8.91 25.22
C ASN A 282 15.30 -9.06 23.72
N LEU A 283 16.49 -8.73 23.22
CA LEU A 283 16.86 -8.94 21.83
C LEU A 283 17.37 -10.37 21.65
N VAL A 284 16.80 -11.09 20.68
CA VAL A 284 17.30 -12.38 20.20
C VAL A 284 17.84 -12.18 18.79
N GLY A 285 19.09 -12.56 18.55
CA GLY A 285 19.82 -12.32 17.30
C GLY A 285 20.92 -11.28 17.44
N GLN A 286 21.83 -11.21 16.47
CA GLN A 286 22.97 -10.31 16.50
C GLN A 286 22.69 -9.05 15.68
N VAL A 287 22.88 -7.87 16.29
CA VAL A 287 22.62 -6.55 15.66
C VAL A 287 23.81 -5.59 15.77
N LYS A 288 24.82 -5.95 16.56
CA LYS A 288 25.99 -5.09 16.78
C LYS A 288 26.76 -4.86 15.49
N GLY A 289 26.98 -3.59 15.14
CA GLY A 289 27.67 -3.16 13.94
C GLY A 289 26.86 -3.26 12.64
N ARG A 290 25.55 -3.57 12.73
CA ARG A 290 24.68 -3.83 11.57
C ARG A 290 23.69 -2.72 11.32
N ASP A 291 23.29 -2.57 10.07
CA ASP A 291 22.09 -1.80 9.75
C ASP A 291 20.87 -2.66 10.05
N CYS A 292 19.95 -2.14 10.87
CA CYS A 292 18.75 -2.86 11.28
C CYS A 292 17.53 -2.35 10.52
N ILE A 293 16.69 -3.25 10.01
CA ILE A 293 15.40 -2.91 9.40
C ILE A 293 14.31 -3.57 10.23
N ILE A 294 13.57 -2.78 11.01
CA ILE A 294 12.40 -3.26 11.75
C ILE A 294 11.25 -3.42 10.75
N VAL A 295 10.63 -4.60 10.70
CA VAL A 295 9.53 -4.90 9.78
C VAL A 295 8.27 -5.21 10.57
N ASP A 296 7.20 -4.47 10.30
CA ASP A 296 5.87 -4.67 10.91
C ASP A 296 4.75 -4.50 9.87
N ASP A 297 3.51 -4.91 10.17
CA ASP A 297 2.37 -4.64 9.28
C ASP A 297 1.81 -3.23 9.49
N ILE A 298 1.73 -2.76 10.73
CA ILE A 298 1.04 -1.51 11.06
C ILE A 298 1.81 -0.70 12.09
N ILE A 299 2.07 0.57 11.80
CA ILE A 299 2.52 1.54 12.80
C ILE A 299 1.32 2.37 13.26
N ASP A 300 0.88 2.14 14.50
CA ASP A 300 -0.26 2.82 15.11
C ASP A 300 0.17 3.94 16.05
N THR A 301 0.44 3.64 17.33
CA THR A 301 0.96 4.64 18.28
C THR A 301 2.49 4.79 18.24
N ALA A 302 3.16 3.96 17.43
CA ALA A 302 4.63 3.88 17.30
C ALA A 302 5.43 3.62 18.59
N GLY A 303 4.80 3.41 19.75
CA GLY A 303 5.52 3.18 21.02
C GLY A 303 6.42 1.94 20.99
N THR A 304 5.90 0.82 20.46
CA THR A 304 6.69 -0.40 20.24
C THR A 304 7.90 -0.15 19.35
N LEU A 305 7.69 0.54 18.22
CA LEU A 305 8.71 0.78 17.22
C LEU A 305 9.82 1.68 17.77
N SER A 306 9.43 2.74 18.47
CA SER A 306 10.35 3.70 19.09
C SER A 306 11.25 3.03 20.13
N GLU A 307 10.65 2.20 20.98
CA GLU A 307 11.40 1.47 22.01
C GLU A 307 12.28 0.37 21.40
N ALA A 308 11.78 -0.33 20.38
CA ALA A 308 12.60 -1.28 19.61
C ALA A 308 13.84 -0.61 19.01
N ALA A 309 13.69 0.57 18.41
CA ALA A 309 14.80 1.32 17.85
C ALA A 309 15.82 1.74 18.92
N ARG A 310 15.35 2.16 20.11
CA ARG A 310 16.23 2.48 21.25
C ARG A 310 17.07 1.27 21.66
N VAL A 311 16.42 0.11 21.87
CA VAL A 311 17.09 -1.14 22.24
C VAL A 311 18.13 -1.56 21.20
N LEU A 312 17.80 -1.46 19.90
CA LEU A 312 18.75 -1.80 18.83
C LEU A 312 20.00 -0.91 18.85
N LYS A 313 19.82 0.41 19.03
CA LYS A 313 20.96 1.34 19.14
C LYS A 313 21.81 1.05 20.38
N GLU A 314 21.20 0.73 21.53
CA GLU A 314 21.91 0.35 22.76
C GLU A 314 22.71 -0.95 22.61
N GLN A 315 22.22 -1.88 21.79
CA GLN A 315 22.92 -3.12 21.44
C GLN A 315 23.95 -2.93 20.30
N GLY A 316 24.19 -1.69 19.87
CA GLY A 316 25.25 -1.32 18.93
C GLY A 316 24.86 -1.40 17.46
N ALA A 317 23.56 -1.32 17.11
CA ALA A 317 23.13 -1.16 15.73
C ALA A 317 23.69 0.14 15.12
N ASN A 318 24.14 0.09 13.86
CA ASN A 318 24.68 1.24 13.15
C ASN A 318 23.57 2.25 12.79
N ARG A 319 22.63 1.82 11.94
CA ARG A 319 21.42 2.56 11.56
C ARG A 319 20.19 1.72 11.83
N VAL A 320 19.07 2.35 12.14
CA VAL A 320 17.78 1.67 12.34
C VAL A 320 16.74 2.26 11.42
N PHE A 321 16.33 1.46 10.46
CA PHE A 321 15.23 1.70 9.54
C PHE A 321 13.98 1.01 10.06
N ALA A 322 12.81 1.53 9.68
CA ALA A 322 11.54 0.87 9.91
C ALA A 322 10.79 0.75 8.59
N PHE A 323 10.20 -0.40 8.33
CA PHE A 323 9.23 -0.60 7.27
C PHE A 323 7.92 -1.10 7.88
N ALA A 324 6.81 -0.45 7.53
CA ALA A 324 5.49 -1.01 7.77
C ALA A 324 4.52 -0.68 6.65
N THR A 325 3.63 -1.61 6.34
CA THR A 325 2.65 -1.41 5.28
C THR A 325 1.70 -0.28 5.63
N HIS A 326 1.10 -0.30 6.82
CA HIS A 326 0.02 0.62 7.18
C HIS A 326 0.46 1.68 8.20
N ALA A 327 0.38 2.94 7.81
CA ALA A 327 0.70 4.09 8.65
C ALA A 327 -0.57 4.67 9.31
N LEU A 328 -1.01 4.09 10.42
CA LEU A 328 -2.18 4.60 11.17
C LEU A 328 -1.85 5.88 11.93
N PHE A 329 -0.65 5.97 12.51
CA PHE A 329 -0.13 7.13 13.24
C PHE A 329 -1.17 7.80 14.16
N SER A 330 -1.68 7.05 15.14
CA SER A 330 -2.65 7.56 16.13
C SER A 330 -1.96 8.05 17.41
N GLY A 331 -2.66 8.89 18.17
CA GLY A 331 -2.19 9.37 19.47
C GLY A 331 -0.79 9.98 19.43
N LYS A 332 0.15 9.41 20.19
CA LYS A 332 1.53 9.92 20.35
C LYS A 332 2.50 9.45 19.26
N ALA A 333 2.01 8.93 18.14
CA ALA A 333 2.83 8.36 17.08
C ALA A 333 3.96 9.31 16.63
N PHE A 334 3.64 10.56 16.30
CA PHE A 334 4.65 11.51 15.82
C PHE A 334 5.75 11.79 16.84
N THR A 335 5.41 11.90 18.13
CA THR A 335 6.41 12.02 19.21
C THR A 335 7.34 10.80 19.26
N HIS A 336 6.78 9.59 19.13
CA HIS A 336 7.55 8.35 19.13
C HIS A 336 8.40 8.16 17.87
N LEU A 337 7.91 8.63 16.71
CA LEU A 337 8.61 8.56 15.42
C LEU A 337 9.72 9.60 15.28
N SER A 338 9.61 10.72 15.99
CA SER A 338 10.69 11.71 16.09
C SER A 338 11.91 11.20 16.86
N ASN A 339 11.86 10.00 17.46
CA ASN A 339 12.98 9.38 18.17
C ASN A 339 14.27 9.40 17.32
N PRO A 340 15.39 9.92 17.85
CA PRO A 340 16.67 10.00 17.14
C PRO A 340 17.28 8.63 16.83
N SER A 341 16.86 7.57 17.53
CA SER A 341 17.28 6.19 17.23
C SER A 341 16.71 5.65 15.91
N LEU A 342 15.69 6.29 15.32
CA LEU A 342 15.14 5.95 14.00
C LEU A 342 15.75 6.84 12.92
N ASP A 343 16.48 6.21 11.99
CA ASP A 343 17.14 6.86 10.85
C ASP A 343 16.17 7.13 9.69
N GLN A 344 15.30 6.17 9.37
CA GLN A 344 14.26 6.33 8.35
C GLN A 344 13.04 5.44 8.63
N ILE A 345 11.85 5.95 8.31
CA ILE A 345 10.56 5.28 8.43
C ILE A 345 9.95 5.18 7.04
N ILE A 346 9.82 3.97 6.53
CA ILE A 346 9.27 3.66 5.22
C ILE A 346 7.87 3.08 5.43
N VAL A 347 6.87 3.72 4.84
CA VAL A 347 5.47 3.28 4.91
C VAL A 347 4.82 3.31 3.55
N THR A 348 3.62 2.74 3.40
CA THR A 348 2.86 2.85 2.14
C THR A 348 1.74 3.88 2.21
N ASN A 349 1.18 4.27 1.06
CA ASN A 349 -0.03 5.09 0.97
C ASN A 349 -1.35 4.28 1.08
N THR A 350 -1.35 3.06 1.66
CA THR A 350 -2.60 2.32 1.97
C THR A 350 -3.57 3.11 2.88
N ILE A 351 -3.02 4.01 3.68
CA ILE A 351 -3.73 5.02 4.49
C ILE A 351 -3.21 6.40 4.03
N PRO A 352 -4.08 7.41 3.86
CA PRO A 352 -3.67 8.73 3.42
C PRO A 352 -2.66 9.35 4.39
N SER A 353 -1.80 10.24 3.86
CA SER A 353 -0.89 11.01 4.70
C SER A 353 -1.66 11.97 5.60
N LYS A 354 -1.05 12.30 6.74
CA LYS A 354 -1.57 13.32 7.66
C LYS A 354 -0.70 14.57 7.61
N PRO A 355 -1.27 15.78 7.77
CA PRO A 355 -0.49 17.01 7.83
C PRO A 355 0.61 16.98 8.90
N GLN A 356 0.37 16.29 10.02
CA GLN A 356 1.36 16.14 11.08
C GLN A 356 2.62 15.37 10.66
N GLU A 357 2.63 14.66 9.52
CA GLU A 357 3.83 13.98 9.00
C GLU A 357 4.95 14.95 8.64
N GLU A 358 4.63 16.22 8.35
CA GLU A 358 5.62 17.25 8.03
C GLU A 358 6.71 17.38 9.10
N VAL A 359 6.37 17.14 10.38
CA VAL A 359 7.33 17.20 11.50
C VAL A 359 8.45 16.16 11.42
N LEU A 360 8.25 15.09 10.64
CA LEU A 360 9.23 14.04 10.43
C LEU A 360 10.19 14.36 9.28
N GLY A 361 9.85 15.31 8.40
CA GLY A 361 10.66 15.72 7.25
C GLY A 361 11.16 14.51 6.44
N ASP A 362 12.46 14.51 6.12
CA ASP A 362 13.10 13.44 5.34
C ASP A 362 13.20 12.08 6.07
N LYS A 363 12.82 12.02 7.36
CA LYS A 363 12.81 10.76 8.12
C LYS A 363 11.70 9.84 7.62
N ILE A 364 10.58 10.36 7.14
CA ILE A 364 9.47 9.55 6.62
C ILE A 364 9.51 9.45 5.10
N CYS A 365 9.34 8.25 4.57
CA CYS A 365 9.18 7.99 3.15
C CYS A 365 7.91 7.18 2.92
N ARG A 366 6.99 7.71 2.10
CA ARG A 366 5.74 7.05 1.76
C ARG A 366 5.81 6.51 0.35
N LEU A 367 5.70 5.19 0.22
CA LEU A 367 5.73 4.47 -1.04
C LEU A 367 4.31 4.26 -1.56
N SER A 368 4.11 4.41 -2.86
CA SER A 368 2.82 4.11 -3.45
C SER A 368 2.62 2.61 -3.66
N VAL A 369 1.46 2.10 -3.24
CA VAL A 369 0.97 0.77 -3.61
C VAL A 369 0.03 0.80 -4.83
N ALA A 370 -0.24 1.97 -5.41
CA ALA A 370 -1.07 2.10 -6.60
C ALA A 370 -0.61 1.22 -7.77
N PRO A 371 0.69 1.09 -8.09
CA PRO A 371 1.13 0.22 -9.19
C PRO A 371 0.80 -1.25 -8.92
N LEU A 372 0.97 -1.71 -7.68
CA LEU A 372 0.67 -3.08 -7.25
C LEU A 372 -0.84 -3.37 -7.32
N LEU A 373 -1.66 -2.42 -6.84
CA LEU A 373 -3.12 -2.54 -6.84
C LEU A 373 -3.71 -2.45 -8.25
N ALA A 374 -3.19 -1.55 -9.09
CA ALA A 374 -3.59 -1.42 -10.49
C ALA A 374 -3.34 -2.72 -11.25
N GLU A 375 -2.15 -3.31 -11.11
CA GLU A 375 -1.83 -4.58 -11.75
C GLU A 375 -2.71 -5.73 -11.23
N ALA A 376 -3.01 -5.77 -9.93
CA ALA A 376 -3.94 -6.76 -9.38
C ALA A 376 -5.36 -6.60 -9.96
N ILE A 377 -5.89 -5.37 -10.04
CA ILE A 377 -7.18 -5.06 -10.66
C ILE A 377 -7.20 -5.50 -12.13
N TYR A 378 -6.15 -5.17 -12.88
CA TYR A 378 -6.00 -5.55 -14.28
C TYR A 378 -6.08 -7.08 -14.45
N ARG A 379 -5.31 -7.82 -13.66
CA ARG A 379 -5.27 -9.30 -13.71
C ARG A 379 -6.59 -9.94 -13.32
N VAL A 380 -7.22 -9.45 -12.25
CA VAL A 380 -8.55 -9.93 -11.83
C VAL A 380 -9.57 -9.75 -12.95
N GLN A 381 -9.55 -8.60 -13.63
CA GLN A 381 -10.47 -8.34 -14.74
C GLN A 381 -10.16 -9.20 -15.97
N LYS A 382 -8.88 -9.42 -16.26
CA LYS A 382 -8.40 -10.29 -17.35
C LYS A 382 -8.47 -11.78 -17.05
N LYS A 383 -8.80 -12.17 -15.81
CA LYS A 383 -8.76 -13.55 -15.31
C LYS A 383 -7.34 -14.15 -15.43
N GLU A 384 -6.33 -13.31 -15.30
CA GLU A 384 -4.92 -13.71 -15.21
C GLU A 384 -4.56 -14.04 -13.75
N SER A 385 -3.46 -14.77 -13.54
CA SER A 385 -3.04 -15.13 -12.18
C SER A 385 -2.51 -13.91 -11.42
N VAL A 386 -3.10 -13.63 -10.26
CA VAL A 386 -2.58 -12.65 -9.29
C VAL A 386 -1.34 -13.20 -8.57
N SER A 387 -1.22 -14.53 -8.42
CA SER A 387 -0.11 -15.14 -7.66
C SER A 387 1.26 -14.85 -8.29
N THR A 388 1.33 -14.68 -9.61
CA THR A 388 2.59 -14.41 -10.30
C THR A 388 3.11 -12.99 -10.07
N LEU A 389 2.39 -12.14 -9.32
CA LEU A 389 2.94 -10.90 -8.77
C LEU A 389 3.99 -11.15 -7.69
N PHE A 390 3.90 -12.29 -7.00
CA PHE A 390 4.80 -12.65 -5.90
C PHE A 390 5.94 -13.58 -6.32
N ASP A 391 5.86 -14.16 -7.53
CA ASP A 391 6.87 -15.05 -8.07
C ASP A 391 8.09 -14.27 -8.58
N ILE A 392 9.02 -13.99 -7.66
CA ILE A 392 10.37 -13.46 -7.99
C ILE A 392 11.27 -14.57 -8.58
N LYS A 393 10.83 -15.83 -8.60
CA LYS A 393 11.67 -17.00 -8.93
C LYS A 393 12.04 -17.19 -10.42
N HIS A 394 11.70 -16.26 -11.33
CA HIS A 394 12.04 -16.40 -12.76
C HIS A 394 12.44 -15.12 -13.48
#